data_AF-Q8GBF0-F1
#
_entry.id   AF-Q8GBF0-F1
#
_cell.length_a   1.000
_cell.length_b   1.000
_cell.length_c   1.000
_cell.angle_alpha   90.00
_cell.angle_beta   90.00
_cell.angle_gamma   90.00
#
_symmetry.space_group_name_H-M   'P 1'
#
loop_
_entity.id
_entity.type
_entity.pdbx_description
1 polymer ?
#
loop_
_entity_poly.entity_id
_entity_poly.type
_entity_poly.pdbx_seq_one_letter_code
_entity_poly.pdbx_strand_id
1 'polypeptide(L)'
;YSWLRSLMGRYQDFWSVTQEALAYTLNTLGRAPDAAFLSEMADAYNRLLPYPDAAQCLKDLAPLKLAILSNGAPGMLHRLVANAGITELLDEVISVDSKAVFEPHPRAYEMVEEALGVKPEHVLI
;
A
#
# COMPACT_ATOMS: atom_id res chain seq x y z
N TYR A 1 -5.94 -2.58 -12.68
CA TYR A 1 -5.63 -3.95 -12.22
C TYR A 1 -6.26 -4.24 -10.86
N SER A 2 -5.92 -3.51 -9.79
CA SER A 2 -6.51 -3.69 -8.46
C SER A 2 -8.05 -3.62 -8.43
N TRP A 3 -8.67 -2.54 -8.93
CA TRP A 3 -10.13 -2.40 -8.95
C TRP A 3 -10.84 -3.54 -9.68
N LEU A 4 -10.36 -3.90 -10.88
CA LEU A 4 -10.91 -5.00 -11.67
C LEU A 4 -10.81 -6.33 -10.89
N ARG A 5 -9.67 -6.61 -10.25
CA ARG A 5 -9.47 -7.82 -9.46
C ARG A 5 -10.45 -7.92 -8.29
N SER A 6 -10.63 -6.83 -7.55
CA SER A 6 -11.61 -6.76 -6.46
C SER A 6 -13.04 -6.96 -6.96
N LEU A 7 -13.44 -6.24 -8.01
CA LEU A 7 -14.80 -6.32 -8.57
C LEU A 7 -15.11 -7.70 -9.18
N MET A 8 -14.10 -8.39 -9.71
CA MET A 8 -14.23 -9.75 -10.24
C MET A 8 -14.15 -10.84 -9.16
N GLY A 9 -13.87 -10.50 -7.90
CA GLY A 9 -13.60 -11.49 -6.85
C GLY A 9 -12.36 -12.36 -7.11
N ARG A 10 -11.35 -11.81 -7.80
CA ARG A 10 -10.10 -12.49 -8.18
C ARG A 10 -8.89 -11.79 -7.58
N TYR A 11 -8.91 -11.66 -6.26
CA TYR A 11 -7.83 -11.03 -5.51
C TYR A 11 -6.48 -11.70 -5.79
N GLN A 12 -5.47 -10.85 -5.92
CA GLN A 12 -4.05 -11.17 -5.78
C GLN A 12 -3.44 -9.97 -5.06
N ASP A 13 -2.34 -10.18 -4.33
CA ASP A 13 -1.72 -9.11 -3.57
C ASP A 13 -1.24 -7.95 -4.46
N PHE A 14 -0.90 -6.83 -3.83
CA PHE A 14 -0.49 -5.65 -4.57
C PHE A 14 0.86 -5.80 -5.27
N TRP A 15 1.68 -6.76 -4.83
CA TRP A 15 2.95 -7.06 -5.48
C TRP A 15 2.72 -7.72 -6.83
N SER A 16 1.85 -8.73 -6.89
CA SER A 16 1.38 -9.32 -8.16
C SER A 16 0.72 -8.27 -9.06
N VAL A 17 -0.17 -7.43 -8.51
CA VAL A 17 -0.79 -6.34 -9.27
C VAL A 17 0.23 -5.39 -9.87
N THR A 18 1.28 -5.05 -9.12
CA THR A 18 2.36 -4.15 -9.57
C THR A 18 3.13 -4.79 -10.72
N GLN A 19 3.52 -6.06 -10.60
CA GLN A 19 4.24 -6.78 -11.66
C GLN A 19 3.40 -6.95 -12.93
N GLU A 20 2.11 -7.28 -12.79
CA GLU A 20 1.21 -7.44 -13.93
C GLU A 20 0.96 -6.11 -14.67
N ALA A 21 0.78 -5.02 -13.92
CA ALA A 21 0.63 -3.70 -14.51
C ALA A 21 1.93 -3.26 -15.23
N LEU A 22 3.09 -3.57 -14.66
CA LEU A 22 4.38 -3.32 -15.29
C LEU A 22 4.56 -4.15 -16.57
N ALA A 23 4.23 -5.45 -16.53
CA ALA A 23 4.30 -6.34 -17.67
C ALA A 23 3.41 -5.86 -18.82
N TYR A 24 2.16 -5.46 -18.51
CA TYR A 24 1.27 -4.87 -19.49
C TYR A 24 1.86 -3.60 -20.10
N THR A 25 2.36 -2.69 -19.27
CA THR A 25 2.95 -1.43 -19.73
C THR A 25 4.11 -1.70 -20.69
N LEU A 26 5.02 -2.60 -20.35
CA LEU A 26 6.15 -2.97 -21.21
C LEU A 26 5.70 -3.63 -22.52
N ASN A 27 4.67 -4.47 -22.47
CA ASN A 27 4.10 -5.11 -23.65
C ASN A 27 3.48 -4.09 -24.63
N THR A 28 2.81 -3.04 -24.12
CA THR A 28 2.29 -1.96 -24.98
C THR A 28 3.39 -1.19 -25.73
N LEU A 29 4.63 -1.25 -25.22
CA LEU A 29 5.82 -0.67 -25.85
C LEU A 29 6.57 -1.68 -26.73
N GLY A 30 5.99 -2.85 -27.01
CA GLY A 30 6.60 -3.91 -27.80
C GLY A 30 7.75 -4.63 -27.10
N ARG A 31 7.79 -4.62 -25.76
CA ARG A 31 8.80 -5.31 -24.96
C ARG A 31 8.22 -6.60 -24.39
N ALA A 32 9.03 -7.66 -24.35
CA ALA A 32 8.68 -8.94 -23.74
C ALA A 32 9.66 -9.25 -22.58
N PRO A 33 9.48 -8.62 -21.41
CA PRO A 33 10.34 -8.88 -20.25
C PRO A 33 10.07 -10.27 -19.68
N ASP A 34 11.09 -10.89 -19.11
CA ASP A 34 10.93 -12.10 -18.29
C ASP A 34 10.51 -11.76 -16.85
N ALA A 35 10.22 -12.80 -16.07
CA ALA A 35 9.77 -12.64 -14.68
C ALA A 35 10.85 -12.03 -13.77
N ALA A 36 12.13 -12.28 -14.04
CA ALA A 36 13.23 -11.76 -13.25
C ALA A 36 13.35 -10.24 -13.43
N PHE A 37 13.31 -9.77 -14.68
CA PHE A 37 13.29 -8.34 -15.01
C PHE A 37 12.09 -7.63 -14.38
N LEU A 38 10.89 -8.21 -14.48
CA LEU A 38 9.68 -7.63 -13.89
C LEU A 38 9.80 -7.50 -12.37
N SER A 39 10.31 -8.52 -11.70
CA SER A 39 10.51 -8.50 -10.25
C SER A 39 11.54 -7.45 -9.83
N GLU A 40 12.67 -7.35 -10.55
CA GLU A 40 13.72 -6.38 -10.27
C GLU A 40 13.24 -4.94 -10.47
N MET A 41 12.56 -4.68 -11.59
CA MET A 41 12.07 -3.35 -11.92
C MET A 41 10.89 -2.94 -11.02
N ALA A 42 9.98 -3.87 -10.69
CA ALA A 42 8.89 -3.61 -9.75
C ALA A 42 9.40 -3.29 -8.33
N ASP A 43 10.61 -3.72 -7.96
CA ASP A 43 11.20 -3.42 -6.65
C ASP A 43 11.48 -1.92 -6.46
N ALA A 44 11.49 -1.12 -7.55
CA ALA A 44 11.47 0.33 -7.45
C ALA A 44 10.27 0.85 -6.62
N TYR A 45 9.12 0.15 -6.66
CA TYR A 45 7.94 0.49 -5.86
C TYR A 45 8.13 0.25 -4.36
N ASN A 46 9.09 -0.58 -3.95
CA ASN A 46 9.45 -0.79 -2.53
C ASN A 46 10.47 0.25 -2.03
N ARG A 47 10.97 1.12 -2.92
CA ARG A 47 12.01 2.12 -2.65
C ARG A 47 11.55 3.55 -2.94
N LEU A 48 10.24 3.79 -2.97
CA LEU A 48 9.71 5.13 -3.13
C LEU A 48 10.22 6.03 -2.00
N LEU A 49 10.67 7.22 -2.36
CA LEU A 49 11.07 8.22 -1.38
C LEU A 49 9.80 8.85 -0.78
N PRO A 50 9.76 9.09 0.54
CA PRO A 50 8.69 9.87 1.13
C PRO A 50 8.75 11.31 0.60
N TYR A 51 7.62 12.02 0.64
CA TYR A 51 7.63 13.46 0.44
C TYR A 51 8.51 14.14 1.51
N PRO A 52 9.28 15.19 1.16
CA PRO A 52 10.26 15.79 2.07
C PRO A 52 9.70 16.28 3.42
N ASP A 53 8.43 16.66 3.44
CA ASP A 53 7.69 17.18 4.60
C ASP A 53 6.91 16.11 5.38
N ALA A 54 6.79 14.88 4.86
CA ALA A 54 5.96 13.83 5.45
C ALA A 54 6.38 13.51 6.90
N ALA A 55 7.69 13.36 7.14
CA ALA A 55 8.19 13.03 8.47
C ALA A 55 7.97 14.16 9.49
N GLN A 56 8.03 15.43 9.06
CA GLN A 56 7.76 16.56 9.95
C GLN A 56 6.26 16.67 10.24
N CYS A 57 5.42 16.52 9.23
CA CYS A 57 3.96 16.49 9.38
C CYS A 57 3.51 15.43 10.39
N LEU A 58 4.02 14.18 10.29
CA LEU A 58 3.69 13.12 11.23
C LEU A 58 4.10 13.46 12.67
N LYS A 59 5.26 14.09 12.87
CA LYS A 59 5.70 14.54 14.21
C LYS A 59 4.78 15.62 14.78
N ASP A 60 4.34 16.55 13.93
CA ASP A 60 3.49 17.67 14.34
C ASP A 60 2.05 17.24 14.67
N LEU A 61 1.62 16.07 14.19
CA LEU A 61 0.32 15.48 14.51
C LEU A 61 0.28 14.77 15.86
N ALA A 62 1.41 14.59 16.55
CA ALA A 62 1.43 14.04 17.90
C ALA A 62 0.60 14.92 18.87
N PRO A 63 -0.18 14.34 19.82
CA PRO A 63 -0.22 12.93 20.20
C PRO A 63 -1.39 12.14 19.55
N LEU A 64 -1.88 12.54 18.37
CA LEU A 64 -2.91 11.77 17.67
C LEU A 64 -2.40 10.38 17.30
N LYS A 65 -3.31 9.41 17.17
CA LYS A 65 -2.99 8.11 16.59
C LYS A 65 -2.71 8.28 15.10
N LEU A 66 -1.61 7.71 14.62
CA LEU A 66 -1.16 7.80 13.24
C LEU A 66 -1.06 6.39 12.65
N ALA A 67 -1.68 6.18 11.49
CA ALA A 67 -1.60 4.90 10.80
C ALA A 67 -1.58 5.08 9.29
N ILE A 68 -1.06 4.06 8.61
CA ILE A 68 -1.23 3.90 7.17
C ILE A 68 -2.34 2.89 6.93
N LEU A 69 -3.31 3.22 6.08
CA LEU A 69 -4.15 2.24 5.39
C LEU A 69 -3.71 2.24 3.93
N SER A 70 -3.39 1.07 3.37
CA SER A 70 -2.92 1.00 1.99
C SER A 70 -3.20 -0.32 1.30
N ASN A 71 -3.43 -0.23 -0.01
CA ASN A 71 -3.45 -1.37 -0.91
C ASN A 71 -2.16 -2.21 -0.89
N GLY A 72 -1.00 -1.61 -0.55
CA GLY A 72 0.29 -2.31 -0.60
C GLY A 72 0.32 -3.60 0.22
N ALA A 73 0.96 -4.65 -0.32
CA ALA A 73 1.12 -5.91 0.40
C ALA A 73 1.98 -5.71 1.66
N PRO A 74 1.84 -6.54 2.72
CA PRO A 74 2.51 -6.32 4.00
C PRO A 74 4.03 -6.12 3.88
N GLY A 75 4.70 -6.95 3.07
CA GLY A 75 6.14 -6.83 2.82
C GLY A 75 6.56 -5.56 2.07
N MET A 76 5.68 -5.01 1.22
CA MET A 76 5.93 -3.73 0.53
C MET A 76 5.84 -2.57 1.52
N LEU A 77 4.77 -2.53 2.33
CA LEU A 77 4.54 -1.44 3.28
C LEU A 77 5.63 -1.37 4.35
N HIS A 78 6.02 -2.52 4.92
CA HIS A 78 7.11 -2.56 5.91
C HIS A 78 8.42 -1.99 5.35
N ARG A 79 8.77 -2.32 4.09
CA ARG A 79 9.97 -1.77 3.43
C ARG A 79 9.85 -0.27 3.20
N LEU A 80 8.71 0.20 2.70
CA LEU A 80 8.48 1.62 2.42
C LEU A 80 8.56 2.48 3.68
N VAL A 81 7.89 2.05 4.75
CA VAL A 81 7.89 2.75 6.05
C VAL A 81 9.28 2.77 6.68
N ALA A 82 10.01 1.65 6.63
CA ALA A 82 11.39 1.57 7.11
C ALA A 82 12.34 2.46 6.30
N ASN A 83 12.25 2.43 4.96
CA ASN A 83 13.06 3.27 4.08
C ASN A 83 12.78 4.77 4.27
N ALA A 84 11.54 5.12 4.60
CA ALA A 84 11.14 6.50 4.90
C ALA A 84 11.56 6.96 6.30
N GLY A 85 11.98 6.06 7.18
CA GLY A 85 12.39 6.38 8.56
C GLY A 85 11.23 6.86 9.44
N ILE A 86 10.00 6.42 9.15
CA ILE A 86 8.78 6.84 9.86
C ILE A 86 8.13 5.72 10.67
N THR A 87 8.75 4.54 10.76
CA THR A 87 8.20 3.38 11.50
C THR A 87 7.77 3.76 12.91
N GLU A 88 8.62 4.45 13.66
CA GLU A 88 8.37 4.84 15.05
C GLU A 88 7.36 5.98 15.20
N LEU A 89 6.91 6.59 14.10
CA LEU A 89 5.90 7.66 14.10
C LEU A 89 4.49 7.11 13.88
N LEU A 90 4.33 5.83 13.55
CA LEU A 90 3.06 5.21 13.22
C LEU A 90 2.69 4.20 14.31
N ASP A 91 1.46 4.28 14.81
CA ASP A 91 0.87 3.26 15.68
C ASP A 91 0.59 1.97 14.91
N GLU A 92 0.13 2.08 13.65
CA GLU A 92 -0.24 0.93 12.83
C GLU A 92 0.10 1.11 11.33
N VAL A 93 0.41 -0.02 10.67
CA VAL A 93 0.59 -0.09 9.21
C VAL A 93 -0.33 -1.18 8.66
N ILE A 94 -1.46 -0.75 8.11
CA ILE A 94 -2.59 -1.59 7.76
C ILE A 94 -2.58 -1.86 6.25
N SER A 95 -2.29 -3.10 5.90
CA SER A 95 -2.43 -3.60 4.52
C SER A 95 -3.84 -4.17 4.31
N VAL A 96 -4.49 -3.82 3.20
CA VAL A 96 -5.80 -4.40 2.83
C VAL A 96 -5.75 -5.90 2.52
N ASP A 97 -4.55 -6.48 2.45
CA ASP A 97 -4.33 -7.88 2.08
C ASP A 97 -5.13 -8.87 2.92
N SER A 98 -5.30 -8.61 4.22
CA SER A 98 -6.07 -9.48 5.11
C SER A 98 -7.58 -9.50 4.81
N LYS A 99 -8.10 -8.52 4.06
CA LYS A 99 -9.50 -8.49 3.61
C LYS A 99 -9.67 -8.97 2.17
N ALA A 100 -8.57 -9.24 1.45
CA ALA A 100 -8.55 -9.69 0.06
C ALA A 100 -9.41 -8.80 -0.88
N VAL A 101 -9.40 -7.49 -0.62
CA VAL A 101 -10.05 -6.46 -1.44
C VAL A 101 -9.13 -5.24 -1.51
N PHE A 102 -9.22 -4.50 -2.60
CA PHE A 102 -8.55 -3.21 -2.73
C PHE A 102 -9.51 -2.05 -2.47
N GLU A 103 -8.98 -0.92 -2.03
CA GLU A 103 -9.69 0.35 -2.00
C GLU A 103 -10.28 0.68 -3.39
N PRO A 104 -11.49 1.28 -3.46
CA PRO A 104 -12.29 1.84 -2.36
C PRO A 104 -13.33 0.87 -1.78
N HIS A 105 -13.09 -0.44 -1.77
CA HIS A 105 -14.05 -1.38 -1.17
C HIS A 105 -14.27 -1.07 0.32
N PRO A 106 -15.52 -0.97 0.84
CA PRO A 106 -15.81 -0.58 2.24
C PRO A 106 -15.04 -1.38 3.29
N ARG A 107 -14.94 -2.71 3.11
CA ARG A 107 -14.15 -3.62 3.97
C ARG A 107 -12.68 -3.24 4.16
N ALA A 108 -12.07 -2.47 3.25
CA ALA A 108 -10.71 -1.96 3.44
C ALA A 108 -10.68 -0.91 4.57
N TYR A 109 -11.70 -0.07 4.68
CA TYR A 109 -11.78 1.00 5.68
C TYR A 109 -12.24 0.50 7.05
N GLU A 110 -13.04 -0.58 7.12
CA GLU A 110 -13.40 -1.26 8.37
C GLU A 110 -12.15 -1.68 9.18
N MET A 111 -11.03 -1.92 8.51
CA MET A 111 -9.76 -2.32 9.13
C MET A 111 -9.17 -1.25 10.05
N VAL A 112 -9.50 0.04 9.83
CA VAL A 112 -9.00 1.13 10.67
C VAL A 112 -9.56 1.01 12.08
N GLU A 113 -10.86 0.78 12.21
CA GLU A 113 -11.50 0.56 13.51
C GLU A 113 -10.98 -0.72 14.18
N GLU A 114 -10.81 -1.80 13.41
CA GLU A 114 -10.27 -3.08 13.91
C GLU A 114 -8.85 -2.96 14.48
N ALA A 115 -7.97 -2.18 13.82
CA ALA A 115 -6.58 -2.03 14.22
C ALA A 115 -6.39 -0.98 15.33
N LEU A 116 -7.05 0.17 15.22
CA LEU A 116 -6.81 1.31 16.12
C LEU A 116 -7.85 1.44 17.24
N GLY A 117 -8.97 0.71 17.18
CA GLY A 117 -10.07 0.83 18.13
C GLY A 117 -10.74 2.21 18.12
N VAL A 118 -10.65 2.95 17.00
CA VAL A 118 -11.27 4.26 16.83
C VAL A 118 -12.44 4.15 15.86
N LYS A 119 -13.57 4.77 16.21
CA LYS A 119 -14.76 4.77 15.36
C LYS A 119 -14.55 5.64 14.11
N PRO A 120 -15.22 5.33 12.98
CA PRO A 120 -15.08 6.08 11.73
C PRO A 120 -15.27 7.60 11.87
N GLU A 121 -16.20 8.06 12.73
CA GLU A 121 -16.43 9.49 12.97
C GLU A 121 -15.26 10.22 13.66
N HIS A 122 -14.27 9.49 14.18
CA HIS A 122 -13.07 10.02 14.81
C HIS A 122 -11.80 9.84 13.95
N VAL A 123 -11.95 9.41 12.69
CA VAL A 123 -10.84 9.23 11.76
C VAL A 123 -10.82 10.35 10.73
N LEU A 124 -9.65 10.96 10.54
CA LEU A 124 -9.38 11.81 9.38
C LEU A 124 -8.60 10.98 8.35
N ILE A 125 -9.18 10.78 7.17
CA ILE A 125 -8.58 10.09 6.01
C ILE A 125 -8.29 11.12 4.92
#